data_AF-A0A938ITW3-F1
#
_entry.id   AF-A0A938ITW3-F1
#
_cell.length_a   1.000
_cell.length_b   1.000
_cell.length_c   1.000
_cell.angle_alpha   90.00
_cell.angle_beta   90.00
_cell.angle_gamma   90.00
#
_symmetry.space_group_name_H-M   'P 1'
#
loop_
_entity.id
_entity.type
_entity.pdbx_description
1 polymer ?
#
loop_
_entity_poly.entity_id
_entity_poly.type
_entity_poly.pdbx_seq_one_letter_code
_entity_poly.pdbx_strand_id
1 'polypeptide(L)'
;MRHARFAVLAALTACWVGPLCAGAEAADARALADEILSAAGVPGGLCVLAGAGDGELAAELAAGGRFLVHGLEPDAAKADAAVRHIRSRGIYGQAWVEHYADKR
;
A
#
# COMPACT_ATOMS: atom_id res chain seq x y z
N MET A 1 -41.63 13.47 -11.83
CA MET A 1 -41.91 13.77 -13.26
C MET A 1 -40.74 14.54 -13.84
N ARG A 2 -40.16 13.97 -14.90
CA ARG A 2 -39.50 14.65 -16.04
C ARG A 2 -38.12 15.29 -15.79
N HIS A 3 -37.13 14.45 -16.01
CA HIS A 3 -35.84 14.66 -16.68
C HIS A 3 -35.62 15.99 -17.42
N ALA A 4 -34.39 16.50 -17.30
CA ALA A 4 -33.67 17.09 -18.42
C ALA A 4 -32.28 16.43 -18.50
N ARG A 5 -32.13 15.53 -19.46
CA ARG A 5 -30.85 15.03 -19.96
C ARG A 5 -30.42 15.98 -21.08
N PHE A 6 -29.19 16.46 -21.06
CA PHE A 6 -28.49 16.82 -22.30
C PHE A 6 -27.02 16.42 -22.18
N ALA A 7 -26.65 15.50 -23.05
CA ALA A 7 -25.32 14.95 -23.26
C ALA A 7 -24.57 15.80 -24.30
N VAL A 8 -23.26 15.97 -24.13
CA VAL A 8 -22.26 16.09 -25.22
C VAL A 8 -20.95 15.54 -24.64
N LEU A 9 -20.61 14.27 -24.89
CA LEU A 9 -19.77 13.76 -26.00
C LEU A 9 -18.28 14.16 -25.93
N ALA A 10 -17.50 13.19 -25.44
CA ALA A 10 -16.19 12.72 -25.90
C ALA A 10 -15.27 13.68 -26.67
N ALA A 11 -14.09 13.93 -26.09
CA ALA A 11 -12.86 14.17 -26.82
C ALA A 11 -11.78 13.19 -26.33
N LEU A 12 -11.61 12.12 -27.11
CA LEU A 12 -10.45 11.23 -27.07
C LEU A 12 -9.20 12.03 -27.45
N THR A 13 -8.32 12.27 -26.48
CA THR A 13 -6.89 12.41 -26.75
C THR A 13 -6.18 11.33 -25.97
N ALA A 14 -5.90 10.22 -26.67
CA ALA A 14 -5.01 9.18 -26.20
C ALA A 14 -3.58 9.76 -26.15
N CYS A 15 -3.24 10.39 -25.03
CA CYS A 15 -1.85 10.60 -24.66
C CYS A 15 -1.37 9.29 -24.04
N TRP A 16 -0.43 8.64 -24.69
CA TRP A 16 0.22 7.42 -24.22
C TRP A 16 1.09 7.79 -23.01
N VAL A 17 0.45 7.97 -21.85
CA VAL A 17 1.14 8.18 -20.58
C VAL A 17 1.66 6.81 -20.17
N GLY A 18 2.95 6.57 -20.38
CA GLY A 18 3.68 5.48 -19.73
C GLY A 18 3.49 5.53 -18.21
N PRO A 19 3.74 4.44 -17.47
CA PRO A 19 3.26 4.28 -16.09
C PRO A 19 3.92 5.29 -15.15
N LEU A 20 3.30 6.46 -15.00
CA LEU A 20 3.59 7.47 -13.99
C LEU A 20 2.68 7.32 -12.75
N CYS A 21 2.00 6.18 -12.59
CA CYS A 21 1.06 5.95 -11.49
C CYS A 21 1.71 5.39 -10.21
N ALA A 22 2.96 4.91 -10.26
CA ALA A 22 3.63 4.37 -9.06
C ALA A 22 3.92 5.42 -7.97
N GLY A 23 3.88 6.73 -8.31
CA GLY A 23 4.15 7.79 -7.33
C GLY A 23 2.94 8.24 -6.52
N ALA A 24 1.72 8.04 -7.03
CA ALA A 24 0.51 8.46 -6.33
C ALA A 24 0.15 7.49 -5.19
N GLU A 25 0.34 6.19 -5.41
CA GLU A 25 0.10 5.14 -4.42
C GLU A 25 1.09 5.24 -3.24
N ALA A 26 2.38 5.43 -3.54
CA ALA A 26 3.41 5.63 -2.52
C ALA A 26 3.21 6.91 -1.68
N ALA A 27 2.72 7.99 -2.29
CA ALA A 27 2.41 9.23 -1.57
C ALA A 27 1.23 9.06 -0.60
N ASP A 28 0.23 8.26 -0.98
CA ASP A 28 -0.91 7.91 -0.14
C ASP A 28 -0.49 7.00 1.03
N ALA A 29 0.33 5.99 0.74
CA ALA A 29 0.88 5.08 1.76
C ALA A 29 1.70 5.80 2.83
N ARG A 30 2.49 6.81 2.43
CA ARG A 30 3.28 7.62 3.39
C ARG A 30 2.39 8.43 4.33
N ALA A 31 1.39 9.13 3.78
CA ALA A 31 0.48 9.94 4.57
C ALA A 31 -0.30 9.07 5.56
N LEU A 32 -0.78 7.91 5.11
CA LEU A 32 -1.47 6.95 5.96
C LEU A 32 -0.56 6.38 7.06
N ALA A 33 0.70 6.06 6.76
CA ALA A 33 1.66 5.61 7.76
C ALA A 33 1.87 6.68 8.85
N ASP A 34 2.05 7.95 8.46
CA ASP A 34 2.23 9.05 9.41
C ASP A 34 0.98 9.26 10.28
N GLU A 35 -0.23 9.14 9.71
CA GLU A 35 -1.49 9.19 10.46
C GLU A 35 -1.59 8.05 11.49
N ILE A 36 -1.34 6.80 11.07
CA ILE A 36 -1.37 5.62 11.95
C ILE A 36 -0.38 5.79 13.10
N LEU A 37 0.85 6.18 12.82
CA LEU A 37 1.89 6.34 13.84
C LEU A 37 1.57 7.47 14.82
N SER A 38 1.03 8.59 14.31
CA SER A 38 0.57 9.70 15.14
C SER A 38 -0.59 9.27 16.06
N ALA A 39 -1.57 8.55 15.52
CA ALA A 39 -2.71 8.05 16.29
C ALA A 39 -2.31 6.99 17.32
N ALA A 40 -1.34 6.12 16.98
CA ALA A 40 -0.83 5.11 17.89
C ALA A 40 -0.11 5.71 19.10
N GLY A 41 0.54 6.88 18.95
CA GLY A 41 1.17 7.61 20.04
C GLY A 41 2.35 6.89 20.72
N VAL A 42 2.88 5.85 20.08
CA VAL A 42 4.00 5.04 20.58
C VAL A 42 5.27 5.32 19.77
N PRO A 43 6.46 5.31 20.41
CA PRO A 43 7.70 5.63 19.73
C PRO A 43 8.19 4.53 18.79
N GLY A 44 7.76 3.29 18.98
CA GLY A 44 8.19 2.11 18.23
C GLY A 44 7.49 0.83 18.72
N GLY A 45 7.79 -0.30 18.09
CA GLY A 45 7.23 -1.60 18.49
C GLY A 45 6.97 -2.56 17.33
N LEU A 46 6.00 -3.45 17.51
CA LEU A 46 5.53 -4.37 16.47
C LEU A 46 4.24 -3.82 15.86
N CYS A 47 4.20 -3.71 14.54
CA CYS A 47 3.00 -3.45 13.76
C CYS A 47 2.60 -4.71 13.00
N VAL A 48 1.32 -5.08 13.06
CA VAL A 48 0.78 -6.19 12.28
C VAL A 48 -0.25 -5.63 11.31
N LEU A 49 -0.03 -5.84 10.00
CA LEU A 49 -0.93 -5.38 8.94
C LEU A 49 -1.71 -6.57 8.37
N ALA A 50 -3.02 -6.59 8.58
CA ALA A 50 -3.91 -7.58 7.98
C ALA A 50 -4.39 -7.10 6.61
N GLY A 51 -4.11 -7.87 5.56
CA GLY A 51 -4.30 -7.45 4.17
C GLY A 51 -3.19 -6.50 3.73
N ALA A 52 -1.93 -6.94 3.81
CA ALA A 52 -0.76 -6.10 3.56
C ALA A 52 -0.60 -5.63 2.11
N GLY A 53 -1.37 -6.18 1.16
CA GLY A 53 -1.34 -5.78 -0.22
C GLY A 53 0.03 -6.00 -0.86
N ASP A 54 0.52 -5.01 -1.59
CA ASP A 54 1.83 -5.02 -2.25
C ASP A 54 2.97 -4.48 -1.37
N GLY A 55 2.70 -4.25 -0.08
CA GLY A 55 3.71 -3.90 0.91
C GLY A 55 4.12 -2.43 0.97
N GLU A 56 3.49 -1.51 0.23
CA GLU A 56 3.85 -0.07 0.31
C GLU A 56 3.62 0.50 1.71
N LEU A 57 2.43 0.30 2.30
CA LEU A 57 2.15 0.77 3.65
C LEU A 57 3.09 0.12 4.69
N ALA A 58 3.39 -1.17 4.52
CA ALA A 58 4.33 -1.86 5.40
C ALA A 58 5.75 -1.26 5.31
N ALA A 59 6.18 -0.87 4.11
CA ALA A 59 7.46 -0.20 3.90
C ALA A 59 7.49 1.20 4.55
N GLU A 60 6.42 1.98 4.44
CA GLU A 60 6.36 3.33 5.01
C GLU A 60 6.27 3.33 6.54
N LEU A 61 5.56 2.36 7.14
CA LEU A 61 5.55 2.13 8.58
C LEU A 61 6.94 1.75 9.12
N ALA A 62 7.72 0.99 8.35
CA ALA A 62 9.07 0.60 8.71
C ALA A 62 10.13 1.68 8.42
N ALA A 63 9.87 2.65 7.53
CA ALA A 63 10.86 3.62 7.06
C ALA A 63 11.56 4.42 8.19
N GLY A 64 10.88 4.60 9.33
CA GLY A 64 11.44 5.29 10.49
C GLY A 64 12.41 4.47 11.35
N GLY A 65 12.62 3.18 11.07
CA GLY A 65 13.53 2.32 11.83
C GLY A 65 13.03 1.87 13.21
N ARG A 66 11.86 2.37 13.65
CA ARG A 66 11.35 2.19 15.02
C ARG A 66 10.31 1.07 15.16
N PHE A 67 9.80 0.57 14.03
CA PHE A 67 8.80 -0.48 14.00
C PHE A 67 9.31 -1.70 13.26
N LEU A 68 9.10 -2.86 13.86
CA LEU A 68 9.08 -4.14 13.15
C LEU A 68 7.68 -4.31 12.57
N VAL A 69 7.58 -4.63 11.29
CA VAL A 69 6.30 -4.72 10.58
C VAL A 69 6.10 -6.12 10.04
N HIS A 70 5.03 -6.78 10.46
CA HIS A 70 4.61 -8.08 9.95
C HIS A 70 3.30 -7.94 9.17
N GLY A 71 3.31 -8.24 7.88
CA GLY A 71 2.11 -8.24 7.04
C GLY A 71 1.57 -9.64 6.79
N LEU A 72 0.25 -9.77 6.87
CA LEU A 72 -0.50 -10.96 6.49
C LEU A 72 -1.27 -10.64 5.21
N GLU A 73 -1.05 -11.41 4.14
CA GLU A 73 -1.75 -11.19 2.88
C GLU A 73 -2.39 -12.49 2.36
N PRO A 74 -3.71 -12.54 2.15
CA PRO A 74 -4.39 -13.73 1.61
C PRO A 74 -4.11 -14.02 0.13
N ASP A 75 -3.79 -13.00 -0.66
CA ASP A 75 -3.46 -13.18 -2.08
C ASP A 75 -1.95 -13.46 -2.23
N ALA A 76 -1.60 -14.68 -2.64
CA ALA A 76 -0.22 -15.09 -2.84
C ALA A 76 0.56 -14.18 -3.81
N ALA A 77 -0.08 -13.68 -4.88
CA ALA A 77 0.59 -12.81 -5.85
C ALA A 77 0.91 -11.43 -5.25
N LYS A 78 0.02 -10.91 -4.39
CA LYS A 78 0.27 -9.67 -3.65
C LYS A 78 1.34 -9.86 -2.58
N ALA A 79 1.32 -10.97 -1.86
CA ALA A 79 2.38 -11.32 -0.90
C ALA A 79 3.77 -11.36 -1.59
N ASP A 80 3.87 -11.98 -2.76
CA ASP A 80 5.12 -12.02 -3.54
C ASP A 80 5.53 -10.63 -4.06
N ALA A 81 4.56 -9.78 -4.44
CA ALA A 81 4.83 -8.39 -4.80
C ALA A 81 5.37 -7.60 -3.59
N ALA A 82 4.78 -7.78 -2.41
CA ALA A 82 5.22 -7.15 -1.17
C ALA A 82 6.63 -7.55 -0.77
N VAL A 83 6.96 -8.83 -0.84
CA VAL A 83 8.32 -9.31 -0.55
C VAL A 83 9.33 -8.68 -1.50
N ARG A 84 9.03 -8.57 -2.81
CA ARG A 84 9.90 -7.91 -3.78
C ARG A 84 10.04 -6.41 -3.49
N HIS A 85 8.94 -5.73 -3.19
CA HIS A 85 8.93 -4.30 -2.86
C HIS A 85 9.82 -4.02 -1.65
N ILE A 86 9.55 -4.69 -0.53
CA ILE A 86 10.29 -4.56 0.73
C ILE A 86 11.78 -4.86 0.55
N ARG A 87 12.13 -5.90 -0.23
CA ARG A 87 13.54 -6.23 -0.54
C ARG A 87 14.21 -5.14 -1.38
N SER A 88 13.52 -4.61 -2.40
CA SER A 88 14.06 -3.54 -3.25
C SER A 88 14.32 -2.25 -2.49
N ARG A 89 13.56 -2.00 -1.41
CA ARG A 89 13.76 -0.88 -0.49
C ARG A 89 14.84 -1.13 0.57
N GLY A 90 15.43 -2.33 0.62
CA GLY A 90 16.53 -2.67 1.54
C GLY A 90 16.12 -2.81 3.02
N ILE A 91 14.82 -2.93 3.29
CA ILE A 91 14.24 -2.96 4.66
C ILE A 91 13.73 -4.35 5.05
N TYR A 92 14.02 -5.38 4.24
CA TYR A 92 13.62 -6.75 4.54
C TYR A 92 14.27 -7.24 5.85
N GLY A 93 13.44 -7.78 6.74
CA GLY A 93 13.82 -8.14 8.12
C GLY A 93 13.34 -7.13 9.15
N GLN A 94 13.21 -5.86 8.76
CA GLN A 94 12.48 -4.87 9.56
C GLN A 94 10.99 -4.86 9.17
N ALA A 95 10.70 -4.98 7.89
CA ALA A 95 9.38 -5.33 7.38
C ALA A 95 9.43 -6.69 6.69
N TRP A 96 8.36 -7.48 6.82
CA TRP A 96 8.11 -8.62 5.96
C TRP A 96 6.61 -8.86 5.79
N VAL A 97 6.24 -9.52 4.69
CA VAL A 97 4.86 -9.95 4.43
C VAL A 97 4.89 -11.45 4.17
N GLU A 98 3.95 -12.17 4.78
CA GLU A 98 3.72 -13.59 4.51
C GLU A 98 2.36 -13.81 3.84
N HIS A 99 2.32 -14.77 2.94
CA HIS A 99 1.04 -15.27 2.43
C HIS A 99 0.33 -16.04 3.54
N TYR A 100 -0.82 -15.52 3.95
CA TYR A 100 -1.65 -16.10 5.00
C TYR A 100 -3.05 -16.38 4.47
N ALA A 101 -3.32 -17.64 4.14
CA ALA A 101 -4.65 -18.12 3.83
C ALA A 101 -5.27 -18.74 5.08
N ASP A 102 -6.45 -18.26 5.48
CA ASP A 102 -7.21 -18.86 6.58
C ASP A 102 -7.52 -20.33 6.26
N LYS A 103 -7.39 -21.19 7.27
CA LYS A 103 -7.56 -22.66 7.15
C LYS A 103 -8.79 -23.17 7.92
N ARG A 104 -9.66 -22.29 8.38
CA ARG A 104 -10.87 -22.65 9.14
C ARG A 104 -11.99 -23.22 8.28
#